data_AF-A0AAU9V4X8-F1
#
_entry.id   AF-A0AAU9V4X8-F1
#
_cell.length_a   1.000
_cell.length_b   1.000
_cell.length_c   1.000
_cell.angle_alpha   90.00
_cell.angle_beta   90.00
_cell.angle_gamma   90.00
#
_symmetry.space_group_name_H-M   'P 1'
#
loop_
_entity.id
_entity.type
_entity.pdbx_description
1 polymer ?
#
loop_
_entity_poly.entity_id
_entity_poly.type
_entity_poly.pdbx_seq_one_letter_code
_entity_poly.pdbx_strand_id
1 'polypeptide(L)'
;MPSPIRRLCHWGPIAVLGIIKLITWSMVHLMGMWWPPNESLGAALHAALFLGLAASTLYYFLQALLEGPGFVPLGWKPENEADTEYLQYCTVCKGYKAPRSHHCSKCKFLLLTLIFS
;
A
#
# COMPACT_ATOMS: atom_id res chain seq x y z
N MET A 1 8.65 14.05 -4.29
CA MET A 1 8.04 12.71 -4.45
C MET A 1 7.10 12.71 -5.64
N PRO A 2 6.87 11.56 -6.31
CA PRO A 2 5.73 11.41 -7.22
C PRO A 2 4.45 11.81 -6.47
N SER A 3 3.58 12.60 -7.08
CA SER A 3 2.25 12.83 -6.52
C SER A 3 1.53 11.48 -6.33
N PRO A 4 0.58 11.34 -5.39
CA PRO A 4 -0.22 10.13 -5.23
C PRO A 4 -0.84 9.66 -6.56
N ILE A 5 -1.25 10.61 -7.41
CA ILE A 5 -1.75 10.37 -8.77
C ILE A 5 -0.69 9.69 -9.65
N ARG A 6 0.56 10.16 -9.60
CA ARG A 6 1.66 9.54 -10.37
C ARG A 6 1.97 8.12 -9.89
N ARG A 7 1.75 7.82 -8.60
CA ARG A 7 1.86 6.46 -8.07
C ARG A 7 0.76 5.56 -8.63
N LEU A 8 -0.47 6.06 -8.72
CA LEU A 8 -1.62 5.34 -9.28
C LEU A 8 -1.44 5.03 -10.77
N CYS A 9 -0.82 5.93 -11.53
CA CYS A 9 -0.60 5.76 -12.97
C CYS A 9 0.52 4.78 -13.34
N HIS A 10 1.16 4.10 -12.37
CA HIS A 10 2.11 3.03 -12.67
C HIS A 10 1.40 1.74 -13.10
N TRP A 11 2.06 0.97 -13.97
CA TRP A 11 1.55 -0.30 -14.48
C TRP A 11 1.10 -1.28 -13.40
N GLY A 12 1.84 -1.41 -12.30
CA GLY A 12 1.49 -2.30 -11.20
C GLY A 12 0.12 -1.95 -10.58
N PRO A 13 -0.05 -0.73 -10.06
CA PRO A 13 -1.33 -0.28 -9.53
C PRO A 13 -2.51 -0.37 -10.50
N ILE A 14 -2.32 0.02 -11.77
CA ILE A 14 -3.35 -0.10 -12.80
C ILE A 14 -3.76 -1.56 -13.01
N ALA A 15 -2.79 -2.47 -13.12
CA ALA A 15 -3.07 -3.89 -13.30
C ALA A 15 -3.86 -4.48 -12.11
N VAL A 16 -3.48 -4.13 -10.88
CA VAL A 16 -4.19 -4.59 -9.67
C VAL A 16 -5.63 -4.06 -9.65
N LEU A 17 -5.86 -2.79 -9.95
CA LEU A 17 -7.21 -2.21 -10.06
C LEU A 17 -8.04 -2.93 -11.14
N GLY A 18 -7.42 -3.25 -12.27
CA GLY A 18 -8.04 -4.05 -13.33
C GLY A 18 -8.46 -5.43 -12.83
N ILE A 19 -7.58 -6.15 -12.14
CA ILE A 19 -7.86 -7.48 -11.59
C ILE A 19 -9.00 -7.43 -10.57
N ILE A 20 -8.97 -6.47 -9.62
CA ILE A 20 -10.05 -6.29 -8.64
C ILE A 20 -11.38 -6.08 -9.36
N LYS A 21 -11.42 -5.17 -10.35
CA LYS A 21 -12.64 -4.89 -11.12
C LYS A 21 -13.15 -6.12 -11.86
N LEU A 22 -12.27 -6.88 -12.53
CA LEU A 22 -12.62 -8.07 -13.29
C LEU A 22 -13.18 -9.17 -12.40
N ILE A 23 -12.54 -9.46 -11.27
CA ILE A 23 -13.00 -10.47 -10.30
C ILE A 23 -14.34 -10.06 -9.71
N THR A 24 -14.47 -8.82 -9.24
CA THR A 24 -15.74 -8.32 -8.67
C THR A 24 -16.87 -8.39 -9.69
N TRP A 25 -16.65 -7.94 -10.93
CA TRP A 25 -17.67 -7.99 -11.98
C TRP A 25 -18.09 -9.43 -12.31
N SER A 26 -17.12 -10.33 -12.49
CA SER A 26 -17.39 -11.73 -12.82
C SER A 26 -18.18 -12.42 -11.71
N MET A 27 -17.81 -12.19 -10.44
CA MET A 27 -18.53 -12.76 -9.31
C MET A 27 -19.93 -12.19 -9.12
N VAL A 28 -20.12 -10.88 -9.32
CA VAL A 28 -21.48 -10.28 -9.29
C VAL A 28 -22.36 -10.89 -10.37
N HIS A 29 -21.81 -11.11 -11.58
CA HIS A 29 -22.53 -11.78 -12.65
C HIS A 29 -22.90 -13.23 -12.29
N LEU A 30 -21.95 -13.99 -11.72
CA LEU A 30 -22.20 -15.38 -11.31
C LEU A 30 -23.26 -15.47 -10.21
N MET A 31 -23.19 -14.59 -9.20
CA MET A 31 -24.22 -14.51 -8.15
C MET A 31 -25.59 -14.16 -8.74
N GLY A 32 -25.65 -13.21 -9.68
CA GLY A 32 -26.91 -12.84 -10.35
C GLY A 32 -27.50 -13.95 -11.22
N MET A 33 -26.70 -14.91 -11.69
CA MET A 33 -27.20 -16.06 -12.46
C MET A 33 -27.62 -17.23 -11.57
N TRP A 34 -26.79 -17.57 -10.58
CA TRP A 34 -26.93 -18.83 -9.83
C TRP A 34 -27.61 -18.67 -8.48
N TRP A 35 -27.38 -17.55 -7.79
CA TRP A 35 -27.98 -17.32 -6.48
C TRP A 35 -28.25 -15.82 -6.23
N PRO A 36 -29.28 -15.27 -6.91
CA PRO A 36 -29.58 -13.84 -6.87
C PRO A 36 -29.92 -13.35 -5.45
N PRO A 37 -29.52 -12.12 -5.07
CA PRO A 37 -29.73 -11.60 -3.72
C PRO A 37 -31.20 -11.40 -3.34
N ASN A 38 -32.10 -11.35 -4.31
CA ASN A 38 -33.55 -11.22 -4.09
C ASN A 38 -34.27 -12.56 -3.82
N GLU A 39 -33.60 -13.70 -3.99
CA GLU A 39 -34.22 -15.03 -3.77
C GLU A 39 -34.35 -15.38 -2.28
N SER A 40 -33.41 -14.92 -1.44
CA SER A 40 -33.43 -15.22 -0.01
C SER A 40 -32.56 -14.26 0.80
N LEU A 41 -32.81 -14.18 2.12
CA LEU A 41 -31.94 -13.45 3.04
C LEU A 41 -30.50 -13.98 3.01
N GLY A 42 -30.32 -15.31 2.89
CA GLY A 42 -28.99 -15.92 2.79
C GLY A 42 -28.23 -15.46 1.54
N ALA A 43 -28.91 -15.41 0.38
CA ALA A 43 -28.33 -14.90 -0.85
C ALA A 43 -27.98 -13.41 -0.75
N ALA A 44 -28.85 -12.60 -0.15
CA ALA A 44 -28.59 -11.18 0.11
C ALA A 44 -27.37 -10.97 1.01
N LEU A 45 -27.26 -11.72 2.10
CA LEU A 45 -26.12 -11.65 3.02
C LEU A 45 -24.82 -12.10 2.36
N HIS A 46 -24.85 -13.17 1.57
CA HIS A 46 -23.68 -13.65 0.82
C HIS A 46 -23.19 -12.59 -0.18
N ALA A 47 -24.09 -12.00 -0.97
CA ALA A 47 -23.76 -10.94 -1.90
C ALA A 47 -23.23 -9.69 -1.17
N ALA A 48 -23.85 -9.29 -0.06
CA ALA A 48 -23.40 -8.16 0.76
C ALA A 48 -22.00 -8.40 1.35
N LEU A 49 -21.73 -9.60 1.87
CA LEU A 49 -20.42 -9.97 2.39
C LEU A 49 -19.36 -9.91 1.30
N PHE A 50 -19.63 -10.49 0.12
CA PHE A 50 -18.70 -10.45 -1.00
C PHE A 50 -18.38 -9.01 -1.43
N LEU A 51 -19.42 -8.17 -1.62
CA LEU A 51 -19.23 -6.78 -2.01
C LEU A 51 -18.49 -5.98 -0.94
N GLY A 52 -18.77 -6.25 0.34
CA GLY A 52 -18.04 -5.68 1.47
C GLY A 52 -16.56 -6.01 1.42
N LEU A 53 -16.21 -7.28 1.26
CA LEU A 53 -14.81 -7.73 1.16
C LEU A 53 -14.10 -7.16 -0.08
N ALA A 54 -14.79 -7.09 -1.22
CA ALA A 54 -14.25 -6.46 -2.43
C ALA A 54 -13.98 -4.96 -2.23
N ALA A 55 -14.91 -4.25 -1.60
CA ALA A 55 -14.75 -2.84 -1.25
C ALA A 55 -13.60 -2.62 -0.26
N SER A 56 -13.50 -3.45 0.78
CA SER A 56 -12.38 -3.42 1.74
C SER A 56 -11.04 -3.65 1.05
N THR A 57 -10.97 -4.63 0.13
CA THR A 57 -9.75 -4.91 -0.65
C THR A 57 -9.32 -3.68 -1.45
N LEU A 58 -10.25 -3.05 -2.17
CA LEU A 58 -9.99 -1.82 -2.91
C LEU A 58 -9.56 -0.68 -1.96
N TYR A 59 -10.25 -0.51 -0.85
CA TYR A 59 -9.94 0.53 0.14
C TYR A 59 -8.53 0.39 0.70
N TYR A 60 -8.18 -0.78 1.24
CA TYR A 60 -6.84 -0.99 1.82
C TYR A 60 -5.73 -0.91 0.78
N PHE A 61 -6.01 -1.36 -0.45
CA PHE A 61 -5.09 -1.17 -1.56
C PHE A 61 -4.84 0.30 -1.86
N LEU A 62 -5.91 1.12 -1.94
CA LEU A 62 -5.79 2.56 -2.13
C LEU A 62 -5.06 3.23 -0.97
N GLN A 63 -5.35 2.86 0.28
CA GLN A 63 -4.63 3.38 1.45
C GLN A 63 -3.11 3.11 1.34
N ALA A 64 -2.71 1.88 1.04
CA ALA A 64 -1.29 1.55 0.83
C ALA A 64 -0.65 2.35 -0.33
N LEU A 65 -1.42 2.61 -1.39
CA LEU A 65 -0.97 3.41 -2.53
C LEU A 65 -0.95 4.92 -2.29
N LEU A 66 -1.72 5.45 -1.34
CA LEU A 66 -1.81 6.89 -1.12
C LEU A 66 -0.87 7.33 0.02
N GLU A 67 -0.82 6.60 1.13
CA GLU A 67 -0.05 6.94 2.35
C GLU A 67 1.46 7.05 2.06
N GLY A 68 1.99 6.14 1.24
CA GLY A 68 3.42 6.16 0.87
C GLY A 68 4.35 5.74 2.02
N PRO A 69 5.64 5.56 1.74
CA PRO A 69 6.60 5.16 2.75
C PRO A 69 6.87 6.31 3.73
N GLY A 70 7.16 6.01 4.99
CA GLY A 70 7.66 7.00 5.95
C GLY A 70 9.06 7.50 5.58
N PHE A 71 9.42 8.71 6.03
CA PHE A 71 10.71 9.34 5.74
C PHE A 71 11.52 9.60 6.99
N VAL A 72 12.83 9.40 6.87
CA VAL A 72 13.79 9.88 7.87
C VAL A 72 14.06 11.35 7.57
N PRO A 73 13.98 12.26 8.56
CA PRO A 73 14.30 13.68 8.39
C PRO A 73 15.70 13.88 7.79
N LEU A 74 15.86 14.92 6.97
CA LEU A 74 17.16 15.23 6.38
C LEU A 74 18.15 15.60 7.49
N GLY A 75 19.35 15.01 7.46
CA GLY A 75 20.36 15.23 8.49
C GLY A 75 20.08 14.53 9.83
N TRP A 76 19.16 13.55 9.85
CA TRP A 76 18.93 12.73 11.04
C TRP A 76 20.24 12.11 11.56
N LYS A 77 20.34 12.09 12.88
CA LYS A 77 21.42 11.50 13.67
C LYS A 77 20.81 10.75 14.86
N PRO A 78 21.48 9.71 15.39
CA PRO A 78 21.05 9.10 16.64
C PRO A 78 21.12 10.13 17.78
N GLU A 79 20.29 9.93 18.80
CA GLU A 79 20.28 10.78 19.99
C GLU A 79 21.58 10.66 20.80
N ASN A 80 22.13 9.44 20.87
CA ASN A 80 23.48 9.21 21.37
C ASN A 80 24.48 9.22 20.21
N GLU A 81 25.43 10.15 20.22
CA GLU A 81 26.44 10.25 19.16
C GLU A 81 27.35 9.01 19.08
N ALA A 82 27.54 8.28 20.19
CA ALA A 82 28.31 7.02 20.18
C ALA A 82 27.69 6.00 19.23
N ASP A 83 26.36 5.99 19.06
CA ASP A 83 25.68 5.02 18.21
C ASP A 83 26.02 5.19 16.72
N THR A 84 26.60 6.33 16.33
CA THR A 84 27.03 6.57 14.94
C THR A 84 28.07 5.54 14.46
N GLU A 85 28.81 4.90 15.37
CA GLU A 85 29.76 3.84 15.03
C GLU A 85 29.07 2.58 14.45
N TYR A 86 27.81 2.33 14.84
CA TYR A 86 27.03 1.18 14.38
C TYR A 86 26.16 1.50 13.16
N LEU A 87 26.11 2.78 12.74
CA LEU A 87 25.20 3.23 11.70
C LEU A 87 25.93 3.52 10.39
N GLN A 88 25.36 3.03 9.29
CA GLN A 88 25.88 3.32 7.96
C GLN A 88 25.56 4.76 7.55
N TYR A 89 26.56 5.49 7.05
CA TYR A 89 26.35 6.82 6.47
C TYR A 89 25.95 6.73 4.99
N CYS A 90 24.94 7.50 4.58
CA CYS A 90 24.54 7.63 3.18
C CYS A 90 25.09 8.96 2.62
N THR A 91 26.07 8.89 1.71
CA THR A 91 26.67 10.07 1.07
C THR A 91 25.68 10.82 0.18
N VAL A 92 24.73 10.13 -0.44
CA VAL A 92 23.70 10.72 -1.30
C VAL A 92 22.67 11.52 -0.47
N CYS A 93 22.22 10.97 0.67
CA CYS A 93 21.26 11.63 1.56
C CYS A 93 21.92 12.53 2.61
N LYS A 94 23.26 12.51 2.70
CA LYS A 94 24.07 13.25 3.67
C LYS A 94 23.63 13.05 5.14
N GLY A 95 23.36 11.80 5.52
CA GLY A 95 22.90 11.45 6.86
C GLY A 95 23.13 9.98 7.21
N TYR A 96 23.02 9.65 8.50
CA TYR A 96 23.07 8.27 8.97
C TYR A 96 21.77 7.55 8.64
N LYS A 97 21.87 6.26 8.27
CA LYS A 97 20.70 5.41 8.09
C LYS A 97 20.14 5.05 9.46
N ALA A 98 18.98 5.60 9.81
CA ALA A 98 18.22 5.14 10.96
C ALA A 98 17.99 3.61 10.87
N PRO A 99 17.91 2.88 12.00
CA PRO A 99 17.62 1.46 11.99
C PRO A 99 16.40 1.14 11.11
N ARG A 100 16.53 0.13 10.23
CA ARG A 100 15.50 -0.27 9.24
C ARG A 100 15.17 0.77 8.16
N SER A 101 15.97 1.84 8.02
CA SER A 101 15.85 2.75 6.88
C SER A 101 16.72 2.32 5.70
N HIS A 102 16.26 2.61 4.49
CA HIS A 102 17.00 2.33 3.27
C HIS A 102 16.98 3.53 2.33
N HIS A 103 18.09 3.71 1.59
CA HIS A 103 18.14 4.72 0.54
C HIS A 103 17.35 4.20 -0.67
N CYS A 104 16.29 4.91 -1.05
CA CYS A 104 15.62 4.63 -2.31
C CYS A 104 16.25 5.46 -3.43
N SER A 105 16.92 4.80 -4.38
CA SER A 105 17.59 5.45 -5.51
C SER A 105 16.64 6.24 -6.41
N LYS A 106 15.36 5.86 -6.44
CA LYS A 106 14.29 6.55 -7.19
C LYS A 106 13.74 7.76 -6.44
N CYS A 107 13.56 7.66 -5.12
CA CYS A 107 13.01 8.74 -4.31
C CYS A 107 14.09 9.74 -3.85
N LYS A 108 15.36 9.32 -3.81
CA LYS A 108 16.52 10.07 -3.31
C LYS A 108 16.48 10.42 -1.82
N PHE A 109 15.62 9.76 -1.05
CA PHE A 109 15.49 9.91 0.40
C PHE A 109 15.72 8.58 1.13
N LEU A 110 16.01 8.67 2.43
CA LEU A 110 15.98 7.54 3.35
C LEU A 110 14.51 7.25 3.69
N LEU A 111 14.05 6.09 3.24
CA LEU A 111 12.71 5.57 3.53
C LEU A 111 12.79 4.70 4.77
N LEU A 112 11.84 4.86 5.70
CA LEU A 112 11.63 3.84 6.72
C LEU A 112 10.95 2.64 6.09
N THR A 113 11.49 1.45 6.33
CA THR A 113 10.75 0.22 6.13
C THR A 113 9.76 0.08 7.30
N LEU A 114 8.47 0.21 7.03
CA LEU A 114 7.42 -0.11 7.99
C LEU A 114 7.47 -1.62 8.27
N ILE A 115 7.70 -2.01 9.53
CA ILE A 115 7.17 -3.27 10.04
C ILE A 115 5.76 -2.93 10.48
N PHE A 116 4.77 -3.72 10.07
CA PHE A 116 3.50 -3.76 10.80
C PHE A 116 3.83 -4.14 12.25
N SER A 117 3.90 -3.14 13.14
CA SER A 117 3.98 -3.34 14.58
C SER A 117 2.63 -3.79 15.11
#